data_AF-A0A3B0QRW4-F1
#
_entry.id   AF-A0A3B0QRW4-F1
#
_cell.length_a   1.000
_cell.length_b   1.000
_cell.length_c   1.000
_cell.angle_alpha   90.00
_cell.angle_beta   90.00
_cell.angle_gamma   90.00
#
_symmetry.space_group_name_H-M   'P 1'
#
loop_
_entity.id
_entity.type
_entity.pdbx_description
1 polymer ?
#
loop_
_entity_poly.entity_id
_entity_poly.type
_entity_poly.pdbx_seq_one_letter_code
_entity_poly.pdbx_strand_id
1 'polypeptide(L)'
;MSEEEIKKVIDRAVRDSVGSAVRAELGAYKIPKEEHYLDHMWLADWRKWQRTVKSSVLKSFIGIAITALGVLVFYGFIFIGGGKH
;
A
#
# COMPACT_ATOMS: atom_id res chain seq x y z
N MET A 1 -6.13 39.87 -10.92
CA MET A 1 -6.34 38.42 -10.86
C MET A 1 -7.76 38.13 -11.32
N SER A 2 -7.93 37.20 -12.26
CA SER A 2 -9.25 36.76 -12.72
C SER A 2 -9.91 35.85 -11.68
N GLU A 3 -11.23 35.69 -11.75
CA GLU A 3 -11.96 34.73 -10.90
C GLU A 3 -11.40 33.30 -10.99
N GLU A 4 -10.92 32.89 -12.17
CA GLU A 4 -10.30 31.58 -12.35
C GLU A 4 -8.97 31.44 -11.60
N GLU A 5 -8.18 32.50 -11.53
CA GLU A 5 -6.93 32.52 -10.75
C GLU A 5 -7.22 32.45 -9.25
N ILE A 6 -8.24 33.18 -8.79
CA ILE A 6 -8.68 33.14 -7.39
C ILE A 6 -9.16 31.72 -7.03
N LYS A 7 -9.95 31.08 -7.89
CA LYS A 7 -10.44 29.71 -7.67
C LYS A 7 -9.31 28.70 -7.59
N LYS A 8 -8.30 28.80 -8.48
CA LYS A 8 -7.11 27.92 -8.44
C LYS A 8 -6.30 28.08 -7.16
N VAL A 9 -6.15 29.31 -6.67
CA VAL A 9 -5.43 29.59 -5.42
C VAL A 9 -6.19 29.01 -4.22
N ILE A 10 -7.51 29.19 -4.18
CA ILE A 10 -8.37 28.63 -3.13
C ILE A 10 -8.33 27.09 -3.16
N ASP A 11 -8.50 26.47 -4.33
CA ASP A 11 -8.47 25.01 -4.46
C ASP A 11 -7.13 24.42 -4.02
N ARG A 12 -6.01 25.09 -4.34
CA ARG A 12 -4.68 24.69 -3.87
C ARG A 12 -4.58 24.82 -2.35
N ALA A 13 -4.99 25.95 -1.78
CA ALA A 13 -4.94 26.18 -0.34
C ALA A 13 -5.81 25.18 0.46
N VAL A 14 -6.98 24.82 -0.07
CA VAL A 14 -7.87 23.81 0.50
C VAL A 14 -7.24 22.43 0.40
N ARG A 15 -6.70 22.02 -0.76
CA ARG A 15 -5.99 20.74 -0.90
C ARG A 15 -4.81 20.62 0.05
N ASP A 16 -4.02 21.67 0.19
CA ASP A 16 -2.84 21.66 1.04
C ASP A 16 -3.24 21.58 2.52
N SER A 17 -4.28 22.32 2.93
CA SER A 17 -4.81 22.27 4.30
C SER A 17 -5.43 20.92 4.64
N VAL A 18 -6.27 20.37 3.76
CA VAL A 18 -6.86 19.03 3.94
C VAL A 18 -5.76 17.97 3.95
N GLY A 19 -4.81 18.03 3.02
CA GLY A 19 -3.68 17.11 2.96
C GLY A 19 -2.76 17.21 4.19
N SER A 20 -2.66 18.39 4.80
CA SER A 20 -1.92 18.57 6.05
C SER A 20 -2.70 18.06 7.26
N ALA A 21 -4.00 18.34 7.34
CA ALA A 21 -4.88 17.87 8.41
C ALA A 21 -4.97 16.34 8.40
N VAL A 22 -5.15 15.71 7.22
CA VAL A 22 -5.15 14.25 7.07
C VAL A 22 -3.82 13.65 7.52
N ARG A 23 -2.68 14.28 7.19
CA ARG A 23 -1.35 13.83 7.66
C ARG A 23 -1.14 14.03 9.16
N ALA A 24 -1.77 15.03 9.77
CA ALA A 24 -1.68 15.31 11.19
C ALA A 24 -2.56 14.36 12.01
N GLU A 25 -3.82 14.15 11.59
CA GLU A 25 -4.83 13.31 12.25
C GLU A 25 -4.57 11.82 12.07
N LEU A 26 -4.25 11.37 10.85
CA LEU A 26 -3.81 9.98 10.64
C LEU A 26 -2.40 9.76 11.24
N GLY A 27 -1.68 10.84 11.56
CA GLY A 27 -0.27 10.81 11.83
C GLY A 27 0.50 10.06 10.73
N ALA A 28 1.73 9.69 11.05
CA ALA A 28 2.32 8.52 10.45
C ALA A 28 1.51 7.30 10.92
N TYR A 29 0.39 6.95 10.29
CA TYR A 29 -0.26 5.63 10.41
C TYR A 29 0.67 4.59 9.76
N LYS A 30 1.85 4.47 10.34
CA LYS A 30 2.95 3.67 9.90
C LYS A 30 2.98 2.55 10.88
N ILE A 31 2.32 1.46 10.50
CA ILE A 31 2.51 0.17 11.15
C ILE A 31 4.04 -0.04 11.21
N PRO A 32 4.62 -0.36 12.38
CA PRO A 32 6.01 -0.75 12.48
C PRO A 32 6.35 -1.72 11.36
N LYS A 33 7.47 -1.51 10.66
CA LYS A 33 7.85 -2.33 9.49
C LYS A 33 7.84 -3.82 9.80
N GLU A 34 8.21 -4.17 11.02
CA GLU A 34 8.18 -5.54 11.52
C GLU A 34 6.75 -6.08 11.61
N GLU A 35 5.81 -5.33 12.19
CA GLU A 35 4.40 -5.72 12.27
C GLU A 35 3.77 -5.82 10.87
N HIS A 36 4.02 -4.84 9.98
CA HIS A 36 3.57 -4.92 8.59
C HIS A 36 4.23 -6.09 7.84
N TYR A 37 5.46 -6.49 8.17
CA TYR A 37 6.08 -7.68 7.57
C TYR A 37 5.40 -8.97 8.07
N LEU A 38 5.15 -9.06 9.37
CA LEU A 38 4.49 -10.19 10.02
C LEU A 38 3.07 -10.40 9.46
N ASP A 39 2.31 -9.31 9.24
CA ASP A 39 0.97 -9.33 8.64
C ASP A 39 0.91 -9.97 7.25
N HIS A 40 2.04 -10.07 6.55
CA HIS A 40 2.12 -10.60 5.19
C HIS A 40 2.89 -11.93 5.09
N MET A 41 3.33 -12.51 6.22
CA MET A 41 4.04 -13.79 6.23
C MET A 41 3.22 -14.94 5.62
N TRP A 42 1.88 -14.86 5.67
CA TRP A 42 0.99 -15.84 5.07
C TRP A 42 1.20 -16.03 3.55
N LEU A 43 1.75 -15.04 2.84
CA LEU A 43 2.10 -15.17 1.42
C LEU A 43 3.18 -16.25 1.20
N ALA A 44 4.11 -16.40 2.14
CA ALA A 44 5.14 -17.44 2.06
C ALA A 44 4.52 -18.84 2.22
N ASP A 45 3.54 -18.99 3.09
CA ASP A 45 2.81 -20.24 3.29
C ASP A 45 1.89 -20.57 2.11
N TRP A 46 1.25 -19.56 1.51
CA TRP A 46 0.55 -19.71 0.24
C TRP A 46 1.47 -20.16 -0.89
N ARG A 47 2.71 -19.65 -0.96
CA ARG A 47 3.70 -20.10 -1.95
C ARG A 47 4.17 -21.55 -1.69
N LYS A 48 4.24 -21.98 -0.43
CA LYS A 48 4.50 -23.40 -0.09
C LYS A 48 3.34 -24.28 -0.55
N TRP A 49 2.10 -23.90 -0.24
CA TRP A 49 0.92 -24.62 -0.68
C TRP A 49 0.79 -24.68 -2.21
N GLN A 50 1.04 -23.58 -2.93
CA GLN A 50 1.06 -23.57 -4.39
C GLN A 50 1.99 -24.65 -4.97
N ARG A 51 3.13 -24.93 -4.31
CA ARG A 51 4.07 -25.97 -4.76
C ARG A 51 3.52 -27.38 -4.63
N THR A 52 2.57 -27.63 -3.73
CA THR A 52 1.93 -28.94 -3.53
C THR A 52 0.79 -29.20 -4.51
N VAL A 53 0.35 -28.20 -5.28
CA VAL A 53 -0.69 -28.34 -6.30
C VAL A 53 -0.18 -29.17 -7.48
N LYS A 54 -0.86 -30.28 -7.78
CA LYS A 54 -0.50 -31.21 -8.86
C LYS A 54 -0.77 -30.65 -10.26
N SER A 55 -1.85 -29.88 -10.42
CA SER A 55 -2.23 -29.28 -11.70
C SER A 55 -1.31 -28.12 -12.06
N SER A 56 -0.63 -28.20 -13.20
CA SER A 56 0.27 -27.17 -13.70
C SER A 56 -0.45 -25.86 -14.01
N VAL A 57 -1.65 -25.92 -14.58
CA VAL A 57 -2.48 -24.76 -14.90
C VAL A 57 -2.91 -24.04 -13.63
N LEU A 58 -3.48 -24.77 -12.67
CA LEU A 58 -3.92 -24.20 -11.39
C LEU A 58 -2.74 -23.64 -10.59
N LYS A 59 -1.60 -24.34 -10.59
CA LYS A 59 -0.36 -23.89 -9.97
C LYS A 59 0.12 -22.56 -10.56
N SER A 60 0.01 -22.37 -11.87
CA SER A 60 0.37 -21.11 -12.53
C SER A 60 -0.59 -19.97 -12.16
N PHE A 61 -1.90 -20.22 -12.17
CA PHE A 61 -2.89 -19.21 -11.75
C PHE A 61 -2.69 -18.74 -10.31
N ILE A 62 -2.51 -19.69 -9.37
CA ILE A 62 -2.21 -19.36 -7.97
C ILE A 62 -0.86 -18.61 -7.88
N GLY A 63 0.12 -19.01 -8.69
CA GLY A 63 1.42 -18.36 -8.75
C GLY A 63 1.32 -16.88 -9.16
N ILE A 64 0.50 -16.57 -10.17
CA ILE A 64 0.24 -15.20 -10.63
C ILE A 64 -0.48 -14.40 -9.54
N ALA A 65 -1.49 -14.97 -8.91
CA ALA A 65 -2.23 -14.32 -7.83
C ALA A 65 -1.33 -13.96 -6.64
N ILE A 66 -0.48 -14.89 -6.19
CA ILE A 66 0.50 -14.65 -5.12
C ILE A 66 1.49 -13.53 -5.52
N THR A 67 1.97 -13.53 -6.76
CA THR A 67 2.88 -12.48 -7.24
C THR A 67 2.21 -11.11 -7.27
N ALA A 68 0.97 -11.01 -7.76
CA ALA A 68 0.23 -9.76 -7.79
C ALA A 68 0.00 -9.20 -6.37
N LEU A 69 -0.39 -10.06 -5.43
CA LEU A 69 -0.53 -9.70 -4.02
C LEU A 69 0.81 -9.25 -3.42
N GLY A 70 1.91 -9.97 -3.69
CA GLY A 70 3.25 -9.59 -3.23
C GLY A 70 3.70 -8.21 -3.74
N VAL A 71 3.34 -7.85 -4.97
CA VAL A 71 3.60 -6.51 -5.51
C VAL A 71 2.83 -5.44 -4.74
N LEU A 72 1.54 -5.66 -4.45
CA LEU A 72 0.73 -4.74 -3.65
C LEU A 72 1.30 -4.55 -2.24
N VAL A 73 1.74 -5.65 -1.60
CA VAL A 73 2.39 -5.61 -0.28
C VAL A 73 3.70 -4.84 -0.32
N PHE A 74 4.51 -5.01 -1.36
CA PHE A 74 5.75 -4.26 -1.55
C PHE A 74 5.48 -2.75 -1.67
N TYR A 75 4.46 -2.35 -2.44
CA TYR A 75 4.02 -0.96 -2.49
C TYR A 75 3.52 -0.48 -1.12
N GLY A 76 2.72 -1.28 -0.41
CA GLY A 76 2.32 -0.99 0.97
C GLY A 76 3.54 -0.76 1.88
N PHE A 77 4.57 -1.58 1.76
CA PHE A 77 5.79 -1.44 2.56
C PHE A 77 6.57 -0.15 2.26
N ILE A 78 6.66 0.27 1.00
CA ILE A 78 7.34 1.51 0.60
C ILE A 78 6.57 2.76 1.04
N PHE A 79 5.25 2.77 0.84
CA PHE A 79 4.42 3.97 0.98
C PHE A 79 3.74 4.09 2.35
N ILE A 80 3.45 2.97 3.02
CA ILE A 80 2.78 2.88 4.32
C ILE A 80 3.78 2.45 5.41
N GLY A 81 4.65 1.47 5.12
CA GLY A 81 5.72 0.99 6.00
C GLY A 81 6.94 1.92 6.08
N GLY A 82 6.75 3.22 6.32
CA GLY A 82 7.84 4.20 6.39
C GLY A 82 8.22 4.64 7.81
N GLY A 83 7.78 3.91 8.84
CA GLY A 83 7.89 4.32 10.24
C GLY A 83 9.34 4.25 10.66
N LYS A 84 9.97 5.41 10.84
CA LYS A 84 11.32 5.50 11.38
C LYS A 84 11.27 5.04 12.84
N HIS A 85 12.15 4.12 13.20
CA HIS A 85 12.78 4.17 14.53
C HIS A 85 13.39 5.54 14.74
#